data_AF-A0A2V8USF8-F1
#
_entry.id   AF-A0A2V8USF8-F1
#
_cell.length_a   1.000
_cell.length_b   1.000
_cell.length_c   1.000
_cell.angle_alpha   90.00
_cell.angle_beta   90.00
_cell.angle_gamma   90.00
#
_symmetry.space_group_name_H-M   'P 1'
#
loop_
_entity.id
_entity.type
_entity.pdbx_description
1 polymer ?
#
loop_
_entity_poly.entity_id
_entity_poly.type
_entity_poly.pdbx_seq_one_letter_code
_entity_poly.pdbx_strand_id
1 'polypeptide(L)'
;MSEDLAIGTFRRGASEVIPRMTAIAWKQKKNEIQNLNPGMTRKKFVYTLTRSTYEKEWGAKYRRSRLSFRRWGEGDAQMGVLARFMVFLFQLLPKVGPLQTLNFKPPTPAAQALFAQSFQATLDQYRRLLDHVQKNQLLLENKDLDTGKSTRPGDYELVDKTYTKLLHKLAEDHFRGVTPELRNNLVAFYDLDAPFAAKKDAAEWQKTLHELKLLEGTPAPATR
;
A
#
# COMPACT_ATOMS: atom_id res chain seq x y z
N MET A 1 2.87 -7.08 14.93
CA MET A 1 4.10 -7.34 14.13
C MET A 1 5.17 -6.40 14.66
N SER A 2 6.40 -6.84 14.95
CA SER A 2 7.45 -5.92 15.43
C SER A 2 7.97 -5.03 14.30
N GLU A 3 8.35 -3.80 14.63
CA GLU A 3 8.88 -2.82 13.67
C GLU A 3 10.11 -3.37 12.94
N ASP A 4 11.07 -3.94 13.67
CA ASP A 4 12.27 -4.57 13.11
C ASP A 4 11.94 -5.68 12.10
N LEU A 5 10.90 -6.49 12.39
CA LEU A 5 10.44 -7.55 11.51
C LEU A 5 9.83 -6.99 10.23
N ALA A 6 9.07 -5.90 10.32
CA ALA A 6 8.47 -5.23 9.17
C ALA A 6 9.54 -4.62 8.26
N ILE A 7 10.43 -3.81 8.83
CA ILE A 7 11.52 -3.14 8.11
C ILE A 7 12.47 -4.16 7.49
N GLY A 8 12.85 -5.18 8.26
CA GLY A 8 13.72 -6.26 7.78
C GLY A 8 13.11 -7.02 6.60
N THR A 9 11.81 -7.35 6.67
CA THR A 9 11.10 -8.05 5.59
C THR A 9 11.02 -7.22 4.32
N PHE A 10 10.69 -5.93 4.45
CA PHE A 10 10.66 -5.01 3.31
C PHE A 10 12.03 -4.90 2.63
N ARG A 11 13.09 -4.60 3.41
CA ARG A 11 14.47 -4.49 2.89
C ARG A 11 14.90 -5.77 2.17
N ARG A 12 14.59 -6.94 2.75
CA ARG A 12 14.92 -8.22 2.13
C ARG A 12 14.15 -8.42 0.82
N GLY A 13 12.84 -8.18 0.82
CA GLY A 13 12.00 -8.28 -0.37
C GLY A 13 12.51 -7.40 -1.50
N ALA A 14 12.75 -6.12 -1.23
CA ALA A 14 13.32 -5.18 -2.20
C ALA A 14 14.68 -5.66 -2.73
N SER A 15 15.55 -6.17 -1.85
CA SER A 15 16.89 -6.67 -2.23
C SER A 15 16.86 -7.89 -3.14
N GLU A 16 15.79 -8.68 -3.12
CA GLU A 16 15.64 -9.86 -3.98
C GLU A 16 14.88 -9.53 -5.27
N VAL A 17 13.81 -8.75 -5.16
CA VAL A 17 12.89 -8.47 -6.28
C VAL A 17 13.51 -7.50 -7.27
N ILE A 18 14.07 -6.37 -6.82
CA ILE A 18 14.55 -5.32 -7.73
C ILE A 18 15.68 -5.82 -8.65
N PRO A 19 16.74 -6.50 -8.16
CA PRO A 19 17.77 -7.07 -9.04
C PRO A 19 17.22 -8.07 -10.06
N ARG A 20 16.28 -8.93 -9.65
CA ARG A 20 15.71 -9.95 -10.53
C ARG A 20 14.82 -9.34 -11.60
N MET A 21 13.95 -8.42 -11.22
CA MET A 21 13.04 -7.75 -12.16
C MET A 21 13.80 -6.90 -13.17
N THR A 22 14.84 -6.17 -12.74
CA THR A 22 15.70 -5.41 -13.67
C THR A 22 16.49 -6.34 -14.61
N ALA A 23 16.94 -7.51 -14.14
CA ALA A 23 17.57 -8.51 -15.00
C ALA A 23 16.61 -9.12 -16.03
N ILE A 24 15.37 -9.43 -15.63
CA ILE A 24 14.32 -9.95 -16.53
C ILE A 24 13.94 -8.88 -17.55
N ALA A 25 13.74 -7.63 -17.13
CA ALA A 25 13.44 -6.51 -18.01
C ALA A 25 14.56 -6.32 -19.05
N TRP A 26 15.83 -6.37 -18.64
CA TRP A 26 16.95 -6.34 -19.58
C TRP A 26 16.90 -7.50 -20.58
N LYS A 27 16.66 -8.74 -20.13
CA LYS A 27 16.60 -9.92 -20.99
C LYS A 27 15.48 -9.83 -22.04
N GLN A 28 14.30 -9.34 -21.64
CA GLN A 28 13.13 -9.30 -22.50
C GLN A 28 13.07 -8.06 -23.39
N LYS A 29 13.63 -6.93 -22.94
CA LYS A 29 13.42 -5.61 -23.54
C LYS A 29 14.71 -4.88 -23.91
N LYS A 30 15.85 -5.59 -24.01
CA LYS A 30 17.16 -5.02 -24.33
C LYS A 30 17.12 -4.00 -25.48
N ASN A 31 16.54 -4.38 -26.62
CA ASN A 31 16.53 -3.53 -27.81
C ASN A 31 15.72 -2.24 -27.57
N GLU A 32 14.56 -2.33 -26.91
CA GLU A 32 13.74 -1.17 -26.54
C GLU A 32 14.50 -0.25 -25.56
N ILE A 33 15.15 -0.83 -24.55
CA ILE A 33 15.96 -0.09 -23.57
C ILE A 33 17.12 0.64 -24.26
N GLN A 34 17.79 0.00 -25.22
CA GLN A 34 18.89 0.60 -25.96
C GLN A 34 18.43 1.65 -26.97
N ASN A 35 17.24 1.50 -27.55
CA ASN A 35 16.63 2.51 -28.41
C ASN A 35 16.24 3.76 -27.60
N LEU A 36 15.75 3.59 -26.38
CA LEU A 36 15.39 4.69 -25.48
C LEU A 36 16.62 5.39 -24.89
N ASN A 37 17.69 4.64 -24.60
CA ASN A 37 18.94 5.18 -24.06
C ASN A 37 20.15 4.55 -24.78
N PRO A 38 20.60 5.14 -25.90
CA PRO A 38 21.76 4.65 -26.64
C PRO A 38 23.00 4.59 -25.75
N GLY A 39 23.66 3.42 -25.68
CA GLY A 39 24.81 3.19 -24.80
C GLY A 39 24.47 2.63 -23.41
N MET A 40 23.18 2.39 -23.12
CA MET A 40 22.79 1.59 -21.95
C MET A 40 23.35 0.17 -22.06
N THR A 41 23.96 -0.32 -20.98
CA THR A 41 24.52 -1.68 -20.87
C THR A 41 23.85 -2.43 -19.73
N ARG A 42 23.89 -3.77 -19.77
CA ARG A 42 23.33 -4.61 -18.71
C ARG A 42 23.86 -4.23 -17.33
N LYS A 43 25.16 -3.96 -17.23
CA LYS A 43 25.82 -3.60 -15.96
C LYS A 43 25.31 -2.27 -15.39
N LYS A 44 24.94 -1.33 -16.26
CA LYS A 44 24.37 -0.02 -15.86
C LYS A 44 22.87 -0.11 -15.57
N PHE A 45 22.15 -1.01 -16.24
CA PHE A 45 20.69 -1.14 -16.11
C PHE A 45 20.24 -2.06 -14.98
N VAL A 46 20.92 -3.20 -14.78
CA VAL A 46 20.53 -4.19 -13.76
C VAL A 46 21.03 -3.74 -12.40
N TYR A 47 20.09 -3.43 -11.50
CA TYR A 47 20.42 -3.10 -10.12
C TYR A 47 21.08 -4.30 -9.45
N THR A 48 22.24 -4.09 -8.84
CA THR A 48 23.01 -5.15 -8.19
C THR A 48 23.20 -4.80 -6.73
N LEU A 49 22.63 -5.63 -5.84
CA LEU A 49 22.80 -5.53 -4.41
C LEU A 49 23.41 -6.82 -3.90
N THR A 50 24.72 -6.80 -3.64
CA THR A 50 25.42 -7.99 -3.15
C THR A 50 25.09 -8.25 -1.69
N ARG A 51 25.31 -9.48 -1.24
CA ARG A 51 25.12 -9.85 0.17
C ARG A 51 26.01 -9.01 1.11
N SER A 52 27.26 -8.75 0.72
CA SER A 52 28.18 -7.93 1.53
C SER A 52 27.75 -6.47 1.56
N THR A 53 27.27 -5.91 0.45
CA THR A 53 26.70 -4.55 0.42
C THR A 53 25.47 -4.44 1.32
N TYR A 54 24.57 -5.43 1.25
CA TYR A 54 23.38 -5.51 2.11
C TYR A 54 23.75 -5.59 3.60
N GLU A 55 24.66 -6.51 3.96
CA GLU A 55 25.08 -6.71 5.35
C GLU A 55 25.87 -5.49 5.88
N LYS A 56 26.58 -4.76 5.02
CA LYS A 56 27.24 -3.49 5.36
C LYS A 56 26.23 -2.38 5.66
N GLU A 57 25.17 -2.26 4.87
CA GLU A 57 24.18 -1.17 5.03
C GLU A 57 23.14 -1.44 6.12
N TRP A 58 22.73 -2.70 6.32
CA TRP A 58 21.60 -3.04 7.20
C TRP A 58 21.92 -4.08 8.28
N GLY A 59 23.16 -4.59 8.34
CA GLY A 59 23.59 -5.58 9.32
C GLY A 59 23.13 -7.02 9.02
N ALA A 60 23.71 -7.98 9.74
CA ALA A 60 23.46 -9.41 9.54
C ALA A 60 22.35 -10.01 10.44
N LYS A 61 21.79 -9.22 11.37
CA LYS A 61 20.89 -9.71 12.44
C LYS A 61 19.55 -10.26 11.92
N TYR A 62 19.00 -9.67 10.86
CA TYR A 62 17.76 -10.12 10.26
C TYR A 62 18.03 -11.00 9.02
N ARG A 63 18.42 -12.26 9.25
CA ARG A 63 18.67 -13.26 8.19
C ARG A 63 17.75 -14.48 8.21
N ARG A 64 16.73 -14.53 9.07
CA ARG A 64 15.90 -15.73 9.24
C ARG A 64 14.43 -15.49 8.89
N SER A 65 14.08 -15.79 7.66
CA SER A 65 12.71 -16.08 7.22
C SER A 65 12.75 -17.22 6.20
N ARG A 66 11.85 -18.20 6.35
CA ARG A 66 11.61 -19.32 5.43
C ARG A 66 11.05 -18.87 4.06
N LEU A 67 10.80 -17.57 3.87
CA LEU A 67 10.43 -16.95 2.59
C LEU A 67 11.67 -16.65 1.76
N SER A 68 12.45 -17.67 1.43
CA SER A 68 13.46 -17.52 0.38
C SER A 68 12.77 -17.54 -0.99
N PHE A 69 12.75 -16.41 -1.71
CA PHE A 69 12.48 -16.41 -3.17
C PHE A 69 13.53 -17.24 -3.96
N ARG A 70 14.50 -17.86 -3.29
CA ARG A 70 15.30 -18.97 -3.83
C ARG A 70 14.42 -20.09 -4.41
N ARG A 71 13.18 -20.26 -3.94
CA ARG A 71 12.19 -21.20 -4.50
C ARG A 71 11.32 -20.63 -5.65
N TRP A 72 11.62 -19.44 -6.18
CA TRP A 72 10.95 -18.91 -7.38
C TRP A 72 11.71 -19.20 -8.69
N GLY A 73 12.87 -19.85 -8.61
CA GLY A 73 13.71 -20.18 -9.79
C GLY A 73 14.31 -21.58 -9.80
N GLU A 74 14.20 -22.34 -8.71
CA GLU A 74 14.68 -23.72 -8.61
C GLU A 74 13.53 -24.60 -8.08
N GLY A 75 12.95 -25.40 -8.97
CA GLY A 75 12.35 -26.69 -8.64
C GLY A 75 10.88 -26.75 -8.24
N ASP A 76 10.38 -25.91 -7.34
CA ASP A 76 9.05 -26.15 -6.75
C ASP A 76 8.22 -24.88 -6.57
N ALA A 77 7.69 -24.40 -7.68
CA ALA A 77 6.43 -23.71 -7.60
C ALA A 77 5.36 -24.72 -7.16
N GLN A 78 4.70 -24.46 -6.04
CA GLN A 78 3.26 -24.68 -5.97
C GLN A 78 2.57 -23.77 -7.01
N MET A 79 2.93 -23.90 -8.28
CA MET A 79 2.03 -23.64 -9.38
C MET A 79 1.16 -24.89 -9.41
N GLY A 80 0.03 -24.83 -8.71
CA GLY A 80 -1.04 -25.81 -8.90
C GLY A 80 -1.28 -25.98 -10.41
N VAL A 81 -1.78 -27.15 -10.83
CA VAL A 81 -2.06 -27.49 -12.24
C VAL A 81 -2.70 -26.30 -12.99
N LEU A 82 -3.57 -25.55 -12.30
CA LEU A 82 -4.19 -24.32 -12.78
C LEU A 82 -3.21 -23.23 -13.25
N ALA A 83 -2.12 -22.94 -12.53
CA ALA A 83 -1.18 -21.88 -12.92
C ALA A 83 -0.33 -22.26 -14.13
N ARG A 84 0.03 -23.55 -14.28
CA ARG A 84 0.70 -24.08 -15.49
C ARG A 84 -0.24 -24.07 -16.70
N PHE A 85 -1.49 -24.46 -16.48
CA PHE A 85 -2.55 -24.37 -17.48
C PHE A 85 -2.83 -22.91 -17.89
N MET A 86 -2.85 -21.97 -16.95
CA MET A 86 -3.05 -20.54 -17.24
C MET A 86 -1.89 -19.95 -18.04
N VAL A 87 -0.63 -20.28 -17.73
CA VAL A 87 0.53 -19.82 -18.52
C VAL A 87 0.47 -20.36 -19.96
N PHE A 88 0.10 -21.63 -20.13
CA PHE A 88 -0.12 -22.25 -21.45
C PHE A 88 -1.28 -21.58 -22.21
N LEU A 89 -2.39 -21.30 -21.53
CA LEU A 89 -3.55 -20.60 -22.09
C LEU A 89 -3.17 -19.17 -22.52
N PHE A 90 -2.44 -18.42 -21.70
CA PHE A 90 -1.93 -17.08 -22.05
C PHE A 90 -0.96 -17.07 -23.23
N GLN A 91 -0.27 -18.19 -23.51
CA GLN A 91 0.61 -18.34 -24.67
C GLN A 91 -0.15 -18.69 -25.96
N LEU A 92 -1.29 -19.38 -25.84
CA LEU A 92 -2.13 -19.80 -26.98
C LEU A 92 -3.17 -18.76 -27.40
N LEU A 93 -3.48 -17.79 -26.53
CA LEU A 93 -4.45 -16.76 -26.85
C LEU A 93 -3.90 -15.80 -27.93
N PRO A 94 -4.57 -15.67 -29.09
CA PRO A 94 -4.16 -14.73 -30.12
C PRO A 94 -4.31 -13.29 -29.60
N LYS A 95 -3.24 -12.50 -29.71
CA LYS A 95 -3.13 -11.14 -29.15
C LYS A 95 -3.86 -10.07 -29.97
N VAL A 96 -5.07 -10.37 -30.42
CA VAL A 96 -5.92 -9.50 -31.26
C VAL A 96 -7.26 -9.24 -30.54
N GLY A 97 -7.78 -8.01 -30.62
CA GLY A 97 -9.02 -7.61 -29.92
C GLY A 97 -8.82 -7.31 -28.42
N PRO A 98 -9.77 -7.64 -27.52
CA PRO A 98 -9.75 -7.23 -26.10
C PRO A 98 -8.52 -7.72 -25.30
N LEU A 99 -7.76 -8.68 -25.83
CA LEU A 99 -6.49 -9.17 -25.26
C LEU A 99 -5.25 -8.36 -25.69
N GLN A 100 -5.42 -7.32 -26.54
CA GLN A 100 -4.36 -6.38 -26.88
C GLN A 100 -3.83 -5.59 -25.67
N THR A 101 -4.62 -5.45 -24.60
CA THR A 101 -4.22 -4.82 -23.33
C THR A 101 -3.11 -5.58 -22.60
N LEU A 102 -2.92 -6.87 -22.92
CA LEU A 102 -1.80 -7.69 -22.43
C LEU A 102 -0.48 -7.41 -23.19
N ASN A 103 -0.52 -6.64 -24.29
CA ASN A 103 0.71 -6.16 -24.91
C ASN A 103 1.29 -5.05 -24.03
N PHE A 104 2.49 -5.30 -23.50
CA PHE A 104 3.29 -4.30 -22.82
C PHE A 104 3.48 -3.08 -23.73
N LYS A 105 2.84 -1.96 -23.38
CA LYS A 105 3.10 -0.66 -24.00
C LYS A 105 4.17 0.04 -23.17
N PRO A 106 5.34 0.37 -23.73
CA PRO A 106 6.31 1.16 -22.99
C PRO A 106 5.65 2.49 -22.58
N PRO A 107 5.88 2.98 -21.35
CA PRO A 107 5.34 4.26 -20.93
C PRO A 107 5.82 5.36 -21.88
N THR A 108 4.91 6.23 -22.31
CA THR A 108 5.24 7.39 -23.15
C THR A 108 6.22 8.31 -22.42
N PRO A 109 6.96 9.20 -23.12
CA PRO A 109 7.83 10.17 -22.45
C PRO A 109 7.08 10.99 -21.37
N ALA A 110 5.82 11.36 -21.63
CA ALA A 110 4.97 12.02 -20.64
C ALA A 110 4.68 11.13 -19.42
N ALA A 111 4.37 9.85 -19.61
CA ALA A 111 4.15 8.91 -18.51
C ALA A 111 5.44 8.64 -17.70
N GLN A 112 6.60 8.57 -18.36
CA GLN A 112 7.90 8.46 -17.71
C GLN A 112 8.22 9.71 -16.87
N ALA A 113 7.92 10.90 -17.40
CA ALA A 113 8.08 12.16 -16.67
C ALA A 113 7.17 12.22 -15.44
N LEU A 114 5.90 11.84 -15.57
CA LEU A 114 4.96 11.75 -14.45
C LEU A 114 5.44 10.75 -13.39
N PHE A 115 5.97 9.60 -13.80
CA PHE A 115 6.54 8.63 -12.87
C PHE A 115 7.78 9.17 -12.15
N ALA A 116 8.70 9.81 -12.87
CA ALA A 116 9.88 10.41 -12.26
C ALA A 116 9.49 11.52 -11.27
N GLN A 117 8.50 12.35 -11.62
CA GLN A 117 7.96 13.39 -10.77
C GLN A 117 7.29 12.80 -9.52
N SER A 118 6.47 11.76 -9.66
CA SER A 118 5.78 11.13 -8.52
C SER A 118 6.75 10.43 -7.58
N PHE A 119 7.79 9.79 -8.12
CA PHE A 119 8.86 9.17 -7.37
C PHE A 119 9.65 10.21 -6.56
N GLN A 120 10.05 11.32 -7.21
CA GLN A 120 10.72 12.42 -6.55
C GLN A 120 9.85 13.05 -5.46
N ALA A 121 8.58 13.31 -5.74
CA ALA A 121 7.63 13.85 -4.77
C ALA A 121 7.46 12.93 -3.56
N THR A 122 7.43 11.62 -3.77
CA THR A 122 7.36 10.61 -2.70
C THR A 122 8.61 10.63 -1.83
N LEU A 123 9.80 10.71 -2.43
CA LEU A 123 11.05 10.83 -1.68
C LEU A 123 11.13 12.12 -0.87
N ASP A 124 10.71 13.24 -1.46
CA ASP A 124 10.73 14.53 -0.77
C ASP A 124 9.71 14.58 0.37
N GLN A 125 8.52 14.01 0.17
CA GLN A 125 7.55 13.84 1.25
C GLN A 125 8.10 12.94 2.36
N TYR A 126 8.73 11.82 2.01
CA TYR A 126 9.30 10.90 3.00
C TYR A 126 10.42 11.58 3.82
N ARG A 127 11.32 12.32 3.17
CA ARG A 127 12.37 13.11 3.85
C ARG A 127 11.76 14.11 4.84
N ARG A 128 10.74 14.86 4.42
CA ARG A 128 10.02 15.79 5.32
C ARG A 128 9.41 15.09 6.53
N LEU A 129 8.81 13.91 6.33
CA LEU A 129 8.26 13.12 7.44
C LEU A 129 9.37 12.66 8.40
N LEU A 130 10.53 12.25 7.89
CA LEU A 130 11.69 11.92 8.73
C LEU A 130 12.19 13.13 9.54
N ASP A 131 12.24 14.32 8.93
CA ASP A 131 12.60 15.56 9.63
C ASP A 131 11.58 15.89 10.72
N HIS A 132 10.29 15.67 10.47
CA HIS A 132 9.23 15.87 11.46
C HIS A 132 9.34 14.87 12.62
N VAL A 133 9.73 13.61 12.34
CA VAL A 133 10.03 12.64 13.41
C VAL A 133 11.16 13.13 14.29
N GLN A 134 12.28 13.59 13.71
CA GLN A 134 13.42 14.11 14.48
C GLN A 134 13.05 15.30 15.38
N LYS A 135 12.08 16.12 14.95
CA LYS A 135 11.58 17.29 15.69
C LYS A 135 10.42 16.98 16.64
N ASN A 136 10.00 15.72 16.77
CA ASN A 136 8.77 15.33 17.49
C ASN A 136 7.51 16.08 17.02
N GLN A 137 7.42 16.34 15.71
CA GLN A 137 6.34 17.07 15.04
C GLN A 137 5.63 16.20 14.00
N LEU A 138 5.82 14.87 14.04
CA LEU A 138 5.18 13.97 13.09
C LEU A 138 3.66 13.97 13.30
N LEU A 139 2.93 14.48 12.32
CA LEU A 139 1.50 14.34 12.18
C LEU A 139 1.21 13.49 10.94
N LEU A 140 0.60 12.32 11.14
CA LEU A 140 0.13 11.46 10.05
C LEU A 140 -1.36 11.73 9.84
N GLU A 141 -1.68 12.40 8.74
CA GLU A 141 -3.07 12.60 8.33
C GLU A 141 -3.72 11.26 7.95
N ASN A 142 -4.99 11.09 8.31
CA ASN A 142 -5.79 9.97 7.84
C ASN A 142 -6.13 10.16 6.36
N LYS A 143 -5.33 9.54 5.50
CA LYS A 143 -5.48 9.61 4.05
C LYS A 143 -6.01 8.30 3.51
N ASP A 144 -6.91 8.42 2.55
CA ASP A 144 -7.32 7.34 1.69
C ASP A 144 -6.10 6.82 0.90
N LEU A 145 -5.87 5.50 0.94
CA LEU A 145 -4.68 4.89 0.36
C LEU A 145 -4.71 4.84 -1.17
N ASP A 146 -5.90 4.88 -1.77
CA ASP A 146 -6.07 4.80 -3.22
C ASP A 146 -5.95 6.20 -3.86
N THR A 147 -6.38 7.25 -3.15
CA THR A 147 -6.45 8.62 -3.68
C THR A 147 -5.43 9.58 -3.08
N GLY A 148 -4.88 9.27 -1.90
CA GLY A 148 -3.99 10.14 -1.13
C GLY A 148 -4.67 11.38 -0.55
N LYS A 149 -6.01 11.47 -0.59
CA LYS A 149 -6.80 12.58 -0.05
C LYS A 149 -7.31 12.24 1.36
N SER A 150 -7.75 13.24 2.11
CA SER A 150 -8.47 13.01 3.36
C SER A 150 -9.74 12.21 3.08
N THR A 151 -9.96 11.14 3.84
CA THR A 151 -11.18 10.34 3.74
C THR A 151 -12.36 11.13 4.28
N ARG A 152 -13.43 11.28 3.48
CA ARG A 152 -14.69 11.88 3.92
C ARG A 152 -15.82 10.85 3.91
N PRO A 153 -16.86 11.08 4.71
CA PRO A 153 -18.07 10.27 4.62
C PRO A 153 -18.64 10.21 3.21
N GLY A 154 -19.08 9.02 2.81
CA GLY A 154 -19.67 8.80 1.49
C GLY A 154 -18.66 8.71 0.34
N ASP A 155 -17.36 9.00 0.56
CA ASP A 155 -16.32 8.77 -0.44
C ASP A 155 -16.16 7.27 -0.75
N TYR A 156 -16.25 6.43 0.30
CA TYR A 156 -16.07 4.99 0.17
C TYR A 156 -16.93 4.20 1.16
N GLU A 157 -17.82 3.35 0.62
CA GLU A 157 -18.81 2.60 1.40
C GLU A 157 -18.20 1.71 2.50
N LEU A 158 -17.00 1.14 2.31
CA LEU A 158 -16.36 0.33 3.35
C LEU A 158 -15.87 1.17 4.53
N VAL A 159 -15.47 2.43 4.31
CA VAL A 159 -15.07 3.32 5.40
C VAL A 159 -16.29 3.65 6.23
N ASP A 160 -17.38 4.10 5.60
CA ASP A 160 -18.64 4.39 6.29
C ASP A 160 -19.10 3.20 7.15
N LYS A 161 -19.11 2.00 6.56
CA LYS A 161 -19.45 0.76 7.27
C LYS A 161 -18.50 0.45 8.43
N THR A 162 -17.20 0.75 8.27
CA THR A 162 -16.21 0.52 9.32
C THR A 162 -16.42 1.48 10.48
N TYR A 163 -16.69 2.75 10.21
CA TYR A 163 -17.01 3.76 11.23
C TYR A 163 -18.31 3.42 11.97
N THR A 164 -19.39 3.10 11.24
CA THR A 164 -20.66 2.65 11.85
C THR A 164 -20.47 1.42 12.73
N LYS A 165 -19.74 0.41 12.24
CA LYS A 165 -19.45 -0.79 13.03
C LYS A 165 -18.61 -0.49 14.27
N LEU A 166 -17.64 0.42 14.17
CA LEU A 166 -16.83 0.84 15.31
C LEU A 166 -17.70 1.55 16.35
N LEU A 167 -18.56 2.47 15.93
CA LEU A 167 -19.50 3.17 16.81
C LEU A 167 -20.41 2.18 17.55
N HIS A 168 -21.03 1.23 16.83
CA HIS A 168 -21.87 0.19 17.43
C HIS A 168 -21.14 -0.61 18.50
N LYS A 169 -19.91 -1.06 18.20
CA LYS A 169 -19.10 -1.82 19.16
C LYS A 169 -18.74 -1.00 20.41
N LEU A 170 -18.47 0.29 20.24
CA LEU A 170 -18.18 1.16 21.36
C LEU A 170 -19.44 1.42 22.20
N ALA A 171 -20.59 1.59 21.55
CA ALA A 171 -21.87 1.76 22.24
C ALA A 171 -22.29 0.51 23.03
N GLU A 172 -22.03 -0.69 22.49
CA GLU A 172 -22.24 -1.98 23.18
C GLU A 172 -21.46 -2.08 24.51
N ASP A 173 -20.26 -1.49 24.58
CA ASP A 173 -19.47 -1.40 25.82
C ASP A 173 -19.63 -0.05 26.54
N HIS A 174 -20.73 0.67 26.28
CA HIS A 174 -21.05 1.97 26.90
C HIS A 174 -19.92 3.00 26.81
N PHE A 175 -19.19 3.01 25.69
CA PHE A 175 -18.04 3.87 25.40
C PHE A 175 -16.91 3.76 26.45
N ARG A 176 -16.83 2.63 27.16
CA ARG A 176 -15.80 2.40 28.17
C ARG A 176 -14.41 2.44 27.55
N GLY A 177 -13.53 3.29 28.08
CA GLY A 177 -12.15 3.40 27.64
C GLY A 177 -11.96 4.10 26.29
N VAL A 178 -13.00 4.76 25.74
CA VAL A 178 -12.83 5.63 24.58
C VAL A 178 -11.93 6.80 24.96
N THR A 179 -10.81 6.95 24.27
CA THR A 179 -9.89 8.06 24.49
C THR A 179 -10.45 9.35 23.88
N PRO A 180 -10.02 10.54 24.35
CA PRO A 180 -10.45 11.81 23.78
C PRO A 180 -10.16 11.90 22.27
N GLU A 181 -9.02 11.36 21.81
CA GLU A 181 -8.62 11.36 20.41
C GLU A 181 -9.57 10.51 19.56
N LEU A 182 -9.95 9.32 20.04
CA LEU A 182 -10.88 8.44 19.34
C LEU A 182 -12.28 9.05 19.28
N ARG A 183 -12.76 9.62 20.39
CA ARG A 183 -14.05 10.35 20.42
C ARG A 183 -14.05 11.48 19.39
N ASN A 184 -13.02 12.32 19.39
CA ASN A 184 -12.93 13.45 18.47
C ASN A 184 -12.84 12.99 17.00
N ASN A 185 -12.14 11.90 16.72
CA ASN A 185 -12.09 11.32 15.38
C ASN A 185 -13.46 10.83 14.90
N LEU A 186 -14.21 10.11 15.75
CA LEU A 186 -15.55 9.63 15.43
C LEU A 186 -16.50 10.81 15.18
N VAL A 187 -16.57 11.76 16.11
CA VAL A 187 -17.45 12.94 15.99
C VAL A 187 -17.10 13.76 14.75
N ALA A 188 -15.81 14.00 14.49
CA ALA A 188 -15.37 14.75 13.30
C ALA A 188 -15.61 14.00 11.98
N PHE A 189 -15.70 12.67 12.01
CA PHE A 189 -15.99 11.88 10.82
C PHE A 189 -17.46 12.01 10.43
N TYR A 190 -18.41 12.01 11.35
CA TYR A 190 -19.84 12.02 10.99
C TYR A 190 -20.33 13.39 10.49
N ASP A 191 -20.29 13.61 9.18
CA ASP A 191 -21.03 14.66 8.49
C ASP A 191 -22.46 14.17 8.18
N LEU A 192 -23.46 14.73 8.88
CA LEU A 192 -24.85 14.32 8.75
C LEU A 192 -25.49 14.69 7.41
N ASP A 193 -24.88 15.57 6.62
CA ASP A 193 -25.36 15.94 5.29
C ASP A 193 -24.76 15.06 4.19
N ALA A 194 -23.63 14.41 4.46
CA ALA A 194 -22.95 13.54 3.50
C ALA A 194 -23.77 12.28 3.14
N PRO A 195 -23.56 11.68 1.95
CA PRO A 195 -24.30 10.52 1.48
C PRO A 195 -23.78 9.20 2.12
N PHE A 196 -23.87 9.10 3.45
CA PHE A 196 -23.43 7.95 4.23
C PHE A 196 -24.05 6.64 3.76
N ALA A 197 -23.26 5.58 3.68
CA ALA A 197 -23.75 4.24 3.35
C ALA A 197 -24.89 3.76 4.26
N ALA A 198 -24.82 4.10 5.57
CA ALA A 198 -25.85 3.75 6.55
C ALA A 198 -27.22 4.40 6.25
N LYS A 199 -27.27 5.54 5.54
CA LYS A 199 -28.55 6.20 5.17
C LYS A 199 -29.41 5.37 4.21
N LYS A 200 -28.84 4.35 3.56
CA LYS A 200 -29.59 3.40 2.72
C LYS A 200 -30.54 2.54 3.55
N ASP A 201 -30.31 2.42 4.86
CA ASP A 201 -31.15 1.70 5.82
C ASP A 201 -31.59 2.66 6.94
N ALA A 202 -32.89 2.96 6.98
CA ALA A 202 -33.42 3.93 7.94
C ALA A 202 -33.22 3.48 9.41
N ALA A 203 -33.29 2.18 9.69
CA ALA A 203 -33.13 1.67 11.05
C ALA A 203 -31.67 1.76 11.50
N GLU A 204 -30.74 1.36 10.65
CA GLU A 204 -29.29 1.49 10.91
C GLU A 204 -28.89 2.96 11.08
N TRP A 205 -29.44 3.86 10.25
CA TRP A 205 -29.17 5.28 10.36
C TRP A 205 -29.69 5.89 11.66
N GLN A 206 -30.92 5.55 12.07
CA GLN A 206 -31.47 6.00 13.36
C GLN A 206 -30.63 5.50 14.53
N LYS A 207 -30.21 4.24 14.50
CA LYS A 207 -29.31 3.67 15.51
C LYS A 207 -27.98 4.41 15.57
N THR A 208 -27.36 4.66 14.41
CA THR A 208 -26.11 5.42 14.28
C THR A 208 -26.23 6.81 14.90
N LEU A 209 -27.31 7.54 14.60
CA LEU A 209 -27.57 8.87 15.16
C LEU A 209 -27.76 8.84 16.68
N HIS A 210 -28.47 7.83 17.19
CA HIS A 210 -28.68 7.66 18.63
C HIS A 210 -27.35 7.45 19.36
N GLU A 211 -26.53 6.53 18.87
CA GLU A 211 -25.24 6.22 19.48
C GLU A 211 -24.22 7.36 19.34
N LEU A 212 -24.25 8.09 18.24
CA LEU A 212 -23.43 9.28 18.06
C LEU A 212 -23.77 10.33 19.13
N LYS A 213 -25.06 10.55 19.41
CA LYS A 213 -25.50 11.45 20.48
C LYS A 213 -25.05 10.97 21.87
N LEU A 214 -25.04 9.65 22.13
CA LEU A 214 -24.50 9.09 23.37
C LEU A 214 -22.99 9.31 23.50
N LEU A 215 -22.23 9.13 22.40
CA LEU A 215 -20.79 9.39 22.35
C LEU A 215 -20.48 10.87 22.64
N GLU A 216 -21.26 11.79 22.07
CA GLU A 216 -21.12 13.23 22.32
C GLU A 216 -21.36 13.58 23.79
N GLY A 217 -22.32 12.92 24.45
CA GLY A 217 -22.61 13.09 25.88
C GLY A 217 -21.60 12.45 26.84
N THR A 218 -20.67 11.62 26.34
CA THR A 218 -19.66 10.96 27.18
C THR A 218 -18.55 11.96 27.54
N PRO A 219 -18.27 12.22 28.83
CA PRO A 219 -17.20 13.12 29.24
C PRO A 219 -15.85 12.53 28.82
N ALA A 220 -14.98 13.35 28.22
CA ALA A 220 -13.62 12.94 27.89
C ALA A 220 -12.91 12.54 29.20
N PRO A 221 -12.34 11.32 29.31
CA PRO A 221 -11.56 10.96 30.48
C PRO A 221 -10.37 11.92 30.59
N ALA A 222 -10.11 12.42 31.80
CA ALA A 222 -8.98 13.29 32.07
C ALA A 222 -7.69 12.58 31.63
N THR A 223 -6.90 13.27 30.79
CA THR A 223 -5.58 12.82 30.37
C THR A 223 -4.75 12.51 31.61
N ARG A 224 -4.27 11.27 31.71
CA ARG A 224 -3.38 10.81 32.77
C ARG A 224 -1.96 10.76 32.26
#